data_AF-A0A950CGX0-F1
#
_entry.id   AF-A0A950CGX0-F1
#
_cell.length_a   1.000
_cell.length_b   1.000
_cell.length_c   1.000
_cell.angle_alpha   90.00
_cell.angle_beta   90.00
_cell.angle_gamma   90.00
#
_symmetry.space_group_name_H-M   'P 1'
#
loop_
_entity.id
_entity.type
_entity.pdbx_description
1 polymer ?
#
loop_
_entity_poly.entity_id
_entity_poly.type
_entity_poly.pdbx_seq_one_letter_code
_entity_poly.pdbx_strand_id
1 'polypeptide(L)'
;MGDSRIPPSTRARGQALSRASHDSHSHTSPITRREFLQGAGVAIASPLALARTPHAPPAHATPEQIHLTWGDDPSRAVFVSWASAAQALNPRVILQAAHGGPSVVRAAERRYTDGMNGQTVFTYHARLDGLHDDTAYSYQVTADNDARKADPFTA
;
A
#
# COMPACT_ATOMS: atom_id res chain seq x y z
N MET A 1 -58.66 9.52 -11.17
CA MET A 1 -59.79 8.58 -11.00
C MET A 1 -59.65 7.53 -12.08
N GLY A 2 -59.28 6.30 -11.73
CA GLY A 2 -58.97 5.24 -12.70
C GLY A 2 -58.17 4.10 -12.05
N ASP A 3 -58.79 3.45 -11.07
CA ASP A 3 -58.37 2.20 -10.43
C ASP A 3 -58.58 1.04 -11.42
N SER A 4 -57.62 0.13 -11.60
CA SER A 4 -57.90 -1.23 -12.08
C SER A 4 -56.81 -2.24 -11.71
N ARG A 5 -57.14 -2.88 -10.59
CA ARG A 5 -56.78 -4.19 -10.02
C ARG A 5 -56.42 -5.32 -11.01
N ILE A 6 -55.41 -6.11 -10.60
CA ILE A 6 -55.11 -7.53 -10.89
C ILE A 6 -56.12 -8.40 -10.09
N PRO A 7 -56.63 -9.63 -10.46
CA PRO A 7 -55.87 -10.92 -10.61
C PRO A 7 -56.62 -12.05 -11.43
N PRO A 8 -56.45 -13.39 -11.24
CA PRO A 8 -55.26 -14.30 -11.19
C PRO A 8 -55.35 -15.57 -12.10
N SER A 9 -54.27 -16.37 -12.06
CA SER A 9 -54.22 -17.86 -12.10
C SER A 9 -54.01 -18.57 -13.46
N THR A 10 -52.92 -19.33 -13.60
CA THR A 10 -52.92 -20.81 -13.42
C THR A 10 -51.57 -21.43 -13.81
N ARG A 11 -51.17 -22.38 -12.95
CA ARG A 11 -49.95 -23.20 -12.94
C ARG A 11 -49.93 -24.22 -14.08
N ALA A 12 -48.81 -24.34 -14.80
CA ALA A 12 -48.46 -25.56 -15.55
C ALA A 12 -47.05 -26.01 -15.16
N ARG A 13 -46.99 -27.22 -14.59
CA ARG A 13 -45.77 -27.99 -14.33
C ARG A 13 -45.23 -28.52 -15.66
N GLY A 14 -43.94 -28.31 -15.92
CA GLY A 14 -43.14 -29.09 -16.85
C GLY A 14 -41.77 -29.37 -16.23
N GLN A 15 -41.65 -30.51 -15.55
CA GLN A 15 -40.38 -31.25 -15.43
C GLN A 15 -40.10 -31.86 -16.82
N ALA A 16 -38.90 -32.12 -17.31
CA ALA A 16 -37.52 -32.02 -16.86
C ALA A 16 -36.70 -31.89 -18.16
N LEU A 17 -35.45 -31.41 -18.08
CA LEU A 17 -34.30 -32.13 -18.61
C LEU A 17 -33.03 -31.38 -18.20
N SER A 18 -32.16 -32.15 -17.55
CA SER A 18 -30.90 -31.75 -16.97
C SER A 18 -29.89 -31.41 -18.06
N ARG A 19 -29.20 -30.28 -17.93
CA ARG A 19 -27.87 -30.11 -18.52
C ARG A 19 -27.07 -29.13 -17.65
N ALA A 20 -26.15 -29.70 -16.89
CA ALA A 20 -25.13 -28.96 -16.17
C ALA A 20 -24.17 -28.28 -17.16
N SER A 21 -23.91 -27.00 -16.96
CA SER A 21 -22.63 -26.38 -17.34
C SER A 21 -22.38 -25.13 -16.48
N HIS A 22 -21.47 -25.30 -15.51
CA HIS A 22 -20.54 -24.31 -14.97
C HIS A 22 -20.96 -22.83 -14.99
N ASP A 23 -21.58 -22.37 -13.92
CA ASP A 23 -21.46 -20.98 -13.48
C ASP A 23 -20.06 -20.78 -12.89
N SER A 24 -19.19 -20.13 -13.67
CA SER A 24 -17.93 -19.59 -13.17
C SER A 24 -18.22 -18.32 -12.36
N HIS A 25 -18.68 -18.49 -11.11
CA HIS A 25 -18.63 -17.42 -10.13
C HIS A 25 -17.16 -17.15 -9.81
N SER A 26 -16.62 -16.07 -10.36
CA SER A 26 -15.37 -15.45 -9.93
C SER A 26 -15.53 -14.99 -8.48
N HIS A 27 -15.26 -15.89 -7.55
CA HIS A 27 -15.05 -15.57 -6.14
C HIS A 27 -13.69 -14.87 -6.03
N THR A 28 -13.70 -13.54 -6.05
CA THR A 28 -12.58 -12.75 -5.55
C THR A 28 -12.51 -12.98 -4.04
N SER A 29 -11.69 -13.94 -3.61
CA SER A 29 -11.38 -14.14 -2.20
C SER A 29 -10.70 -12.88 -1.65
N PRO A 30 -11.27 -12.20 -0.64
CA PRO A 30 -10.56 -11.11 0.02
C PRO A 30 -9.39 -11.71 0.82
N ILE A 31 -8.16 -11.39 0.40
CA ILE A 31 -6.95 -11.75 1.13
C ILE A 31 -7.01 -11.01 2.48
N THR A 32 -7.31 -11.74 3.54
CA THR A 32 -7.38 -11.19 4.89
C THR A 32 -5.97 -11.16 5.47
N ARG A 33 -5.50 -10.01 5.99
CA ARG A 33 -4.17 -9.81 6.62
C ARG A 33 -3.99 -10.57 7.96
N ARG A 34 -4.59 -11.75 8.12
CA ARG A 34 -4.72 -12.44 9.41
C ARG A 34 -4.17 -13.87 9.38
N GLU A 35 -3.00 -14.06 8.80
CA GLU A 35 -2.28 -15.33 8.88
C GLU A 35 -0.79 -15.10 9.19
N PHE A 36 -0.52 -14.30 10.23
CA PHE A 36 0.79 -14.30 10.87
C PHE A 36 0.66 -14.87 12.29
N LEU A 37 0.83 -16.19 12.36
CA LEU A 37 1.32 -16.99 13.48
C LEU A 37 0.55 -16.91 14.82
N GLN A 38 -0.34 -17.89 14.99
CA GLN A 38 -0.78 -18.39 16.30
C GLN A 38 0.33 -19.29 16.87
N GLY A 39 0.90 -18.90 18.02
CA GLY A 39 1.77 -19.73 18.84
C GLY A 39 1.14 -19.94 20.21
N ALA A 40 0.88 -21.21 20.57
CA ALA A 40 0.21 -21.63 21.79
C ALA A 40 1.00 -21.27 23.06
N GLY A 41 0.31 -20.73 24.06
CA GLY A 41 0.87 -20.40 25.37
C GLY A 41 0.97 -21.62 26.29
N VAL A 42 2.15 -21.85 26.86
CA VAL A 42 2.36 -22.69 28.04
C VAL A 42 2.62 -21.74 29.23
N ALA A 43 1.74 -21.77 30.23
CA ALA A 43 1.90 -20.93 31.43
C ALA A 43 2.90 -21.58 32.40
N ILE A 44 4.12 -21.05 32.44
CA ILE A 44 5.08 -21.30 33.51
C ILE A 44 4.99 -20.15 34.53
N ALA A 45 4.71 -20.46 35.80
CA ALA A 45 4.81 -19.48 36.88
C ALA A 45 6.29 -19.13 37.05
N SER A 46 6.67 -17.88 36.78
CA SER A 46 8.03 -17.37 36.97
C SER A 46 7.99 -16.07 37.76
N PRO A 47 8.92 -15.86 38.70
CA PRO A 47 8.94 -14.67 39.56
C PRO A 47 9.14 -13.40 38.73
N LEU A 48 8.58 -12.29 39.24
CA LEU A 48 8.64 -10.95 38.67
C LEU A 48 10.10 -10.49 38.48
N ALA A 49 10.71 -10.86 37.38
CA ALA A 49 11.89 -10.19 36.86
C ALA A 49 11.40 -8.91 36.17
N LEU A 50 11.81 -7.76 36.71
CA LEU A 50 11.62 -6.46 36.07
C LEU A 50 12.49 -6.42 34.80
N ALA A 51 11.99 -7.06 33.74
CA ALA A 51 12.63 -7.07 32.44
C ALA A 51 12.67 -5.62 31.96
N ARG A 52 13.86 -5.04 31.96
CA ARG A 52 14.15 -3.78 31.25
C ARG A 52 13.75 -4.04 29.80
N THR A 53 12.64 -3.45 29.36
CA THR A 53 12.28 -3.46 27.94
C THR A 53 13.47 -2.90 27.19
N PRO A 54 14.10 -3.67 26.27
CA PRO A 54 15.14 -3.10 25.43
C PRO A 54 14.54 -1.87 24.74
N HIS A 55 15.23 -0.73 24.87
CA HIS A 55 14.83 0.48 24.18
C HIS A 55 14.84 0.15 22.69
N ALA A 56 13.66 0.12 22.06
CA ALA A 56 13.58 -0.04 20.62
C ALA A 56 14.44 1.06 19.99
N PRO A 57 15.30 0.73 19.00
CA PRO A 57 16.09 1.75 18.34
C PRO A 57 15.16 2.85 17.83
N PRO A 58 15.60 4.13 17.86
CA PRO A 58 14.77 5.23 17.42
C PRO A 58 14.32 4.97 15.98
N ALA A 59 13.02 5.10 15.73
CA ALA A 59 12.49 4.93 14.38
C ALA A 59 13.15 5.96 13.45
N HIS A 60 13.54 5.51 12.26
CA HIS A 60 14.18 6.33 11.25
C HIS A 60 13.20 6.62 10.12
N ALA A 61 13.44 7.72 9.40
CA ALA A 61 12.65 8.06 8.23
C ALA A 61 13.19 7.41 6.95
N THR A 62 13.86 6.26 7.11
CA THR A 62 14.35 5.47 5.99
C THR A 62 13.18 5.12 5.08
N PRO A 63 13.25 5.41 3.77
CA PRO A 63 12.21 5.03 2.83
C PRO A 63 12.04 3.52 2.75
N GLU A 64 10.78 3.08 2.83
CA GLU A 64 10.37 1.68 2.70
C GLU A 64 9.16 1.58 1.76
N GLN A 65 8.89 0.38 1.24
CA GLN A 65 7.70 0.12 0.41
C GLN A 65 7.56 1.06 -0.80
N ILE A 66 8.69 1.36 -1.43
CA ILE A 66 8.75 2.24 -2.60
C ILE A 66 7.94 1.61 -3.74
N HIS A 67 7.04 2.38 -4.34
CA HIS A 67 6.27 1.99 -5.50
C HIS A 67 6.05 3.17 -6.44
N LEU A 68 5.93 2.86 -7.73
CA LEU A 68 5.72 3.83 -8.79
C LEU A 68 4.32 3.64 -9.38
N THR A 69 3.66 4.74 -9.69
CA THR A 69 2.38 4.75 -10.41
C THR A 69 2.42 5.81 -11.49
N TRP A 70 1.82 5.54 -12.65
CA TRP A 70 1.72 6.53 -13.72
C TRP A 70 0.77 7.66 -13.32
N GLY A 71 1.10 8.88 -13.74
CA GLY A 71 0.19 10.02 -13.67
C GLY A 71 -0.84 9.99 -14.80
N ASP A 72 -1.52 11.12 -14.99
CA ASP A 72 -2.56 11.28 -16.01
C ASP A 72 -2.03 11.06 -17.44
N ASP A 73 -0.79 11.49 -17.70
CA ASP A 73 -0.05 11.19 -18.91
C ASP A 73 1.13 10.24 -18.57
N PRO A 74 1.05 8.94 -18.94
CA PRO A 74 2.07 7.97 -18.61
C PRO A 74 3.39 8.21 -19.36
N SER A 75 3.41 9.02 -20.42
CA SER A 75 4.65 9.39 -21.11
C SER A 75 5.39 10.54 -20.43
N ARG A 76 4.72 11.26 -19.52
CA ARG A 76 5.23 12.51 -18.94
C ARG A 76 5.28 12.54 -17.42
N ALA A 77 4.53 11.68 -16.73
CA ALA A 77 4.35 11.78 -15.30
C ALA A 77 4.36 10.43 -14.58
N VAL A 78 5.09 10.37 -13.47
CA VAL A 78 5.14 9.24 -12.53
C VAL A 78 5.05 9.77 -11.10
N PHE A 79 4.27 9.12 -10.26
CA PHE A 79 4.35 9.29 -8.82
C PHE A 79 5.28 8.26 -8.21
N VAL A 80 6.29 8.72 -7.48
CA VAL A 80 7.11 7.89 -6.60
C VAL A 80 6.54 8.00 -5.19
N SER A 81 6.17 6.87 -4.62
CA SER A 81 5.49 6.80 -3.34
C SER A 81 6.21 5.84 -2.40
N TRP A 82 6.28 6.18 -1.11
CA TRP A 82 6.95 5.36 -0.10
C TRP A 82 6.37 5.60 1.28
N ALA A 83 6.76 4.76 2.23
CA ALA A 83 6.44 4.91 3.65
C ALA A 83 7.70 5.03 4.51
N SER A 84 7.55 5.53 5.73
CA SER A 84 8.57 5.46 6.77
C SER A 84 7.96 5.33 8.17
N ALA A 85 8.71 4.69 9.07
CA ALA A 85 8.29 4.47 10.46
C ALA A 85 8.36 5.75 11.32
N ALA A 86 9.27 6.67 11.00
CA ALA A 86 9.32 8.01 11.59
C ALA A 86 9.07 9.09 10.55
N GLN A 87 8.68 10.28 10.99
CA GLN A 87 8.48 11.44 10.13
C GLN A 87 9.80 11.85 9.44
N ALA A 88 9.73 12.07 8.13
CA ALA A 88 10.87 12.47 7.31
C ALA A 88 11.11 13.96 7.39
N LEU A 89 12.38 14.34 7.56
CA LEU A 89 12.83 15.70 7.40
C LEU A 89 13.21 15.91 5.93
N ASN A 90 12.60 16.90 5.28
CA ASN A 90 12.89 17.25 3.89
C ASN A 90 12.77 16.05 2.90
N PRO A 91 11.65 15.29 2.92
CA PRO A 91 11.44 14.13 2.05
C PRO A 91 11.46 14.55 0.57
N ARG A 92 12.20 13.81 -0.24
CA ARG A 92 12.43 14.16 -1.65
C ARG A 92 12.81 12.97 -2.51
N VAL A 93 12.62 13.14 -3.81
CA VAL A 93 13.21 12.32 -4.85
C VAL A 93 14.28 13.13 -5.56
N ILE A 94 15.44 12.52 -5.77
CA ILE A 94 16.47 13.03 -6.68
C ILE A 94 16.34 12.21 -7.97
N LEU A 95 15.99 12.87 -9.06
CA LEU A 95 15.76 12.24 -10.37
C LEU A 95 16.93 12.60 -11.30
N GLN A 96 17.50 11.58 -11.94
CA GLN A 96 18.61 11.71 -12.87
C GLN A 96 18.20 11.12 -14.22
N ALA A 97 18.17 11.96 -15.26
CA ALA A 97 18.02 11.52 -16.64
C ALA A 97 19.36 10.96 -17.15
N ALA A 98 19.33 10.05 -18.12
CA ALA A 98 20.54 9.55 -18.78
C ALA A 98 21.42 10.69 -19.35
N HIS A 99 20.79 11.78 -19.81
CA HIS A 99 21.45 12.94 -20.40
C HIS A 99 20.90 14.20 -19.74
N GLY A 100 21.52 14.65 -18.65
CA GLY A 100 21.08 15.83 -17.90
C GLY A 100 21.70 15.92 -16.52
N GLY A 101 21.41 17.01 -15.80
CA GLY A 101 21.75 17.13 -14.38
C GLY A 101 20.67 16.52 -13.48
N PRO A 102 20.98 16.27 -12.19
CA PRO A 102 19.99 15.81 -11.24
C PRO A 102 18.95 16.89 -10.96
N SER A 103 17.70 16.48 -10.79
CA SER A 103 16.58 17.33 -10.37
C SER A 103 16.04 16.84 -9.03
N VAL A 104 15.57 17.77 -8.18
CA VAL A 104 15.05 17.45 -6.86
C VAL A 104 13.56 17.75 -6.80
N VAL A 105 12.77 16.76 -6.42
CA VAL A 105 11.32 16.86 -6.27
C VAL A 105 10.95 16.62 -4.81
N ARG A 106 10.28 17.59 -4.17
CA ARG A 106 9.77 17.44 -2.80
C ARG A 106 8.56 16.54 -2.77
N ALA A 107 8.41 15.78 -1.69
CA ALA A 107 7.27 14.90 -1.49
C ALA A 107 6.21 15.52 -0.58
N ALA A 108 4.95 15.26 -0.89
CA ALA A 108 3.84 15.55 0.00
C ALA A 108 3.71 14.43 1.05
N GLU A 109 3.67 14.79 2.33
CA GLU A 109 3.49 13.87 3.45
C GLU A 109 1.99 13.61 3.75
N ARG A 110 1.69 12.38 4.16
CA ARG A 110 0.45 11.98 4.82
C ARG A 110 0.77 11.11 6.03
N ARG A 111 0.00 11.27 7.10
CA ARG A 111 0.14 10.50 8.34
C ARG A 111 -1.09 9.62 8.55
N TYR A 112 -0.86 8.35 8.86
CA TYR A 112 -1.91 7.40 9.22
C TYR A 112 -1.61 6.82 10.59
N THR A 113 -2.59 6.85 11.50
CA THR A 113 -2.51 6.16 12.78
C THR A 113 -3.53 5.04 12.77
N ASP A 114 -3.07 3.80 12.93
CA ASP A 114 -3.92 2.63 13.00
C ASP A 114 -4.70 2.65 14.33
N GLY A 115 -6.03 2.67 14.24
CA GLY A 115 -6.91 2.72 15.41
C GLY A 115 -6.90 1.45 16.27
N MET A 116 -6.35 0.32 15.77
CA MET A 116 -6.31 -0.95 16.52
C MET A 116 -5.05 -1.08 17.40
N ASN A 117 -3.91 -0.58 16.93
CA ASN A 117 -2.62 -0.74 17.62
C ASN A 117 -1.90 0.59 17.93
N GLY A 118 -2.47 1.73 17.53
CA GLY A 118 -1.92 3.07 17.76
C GLY A 118 -0.67 3.38 16.94
N GLN A 119 -0.22 2.48 16.07
CA GLN A 119 0.99 2.68 15.27
C GLN A 119 0.76 3.78 14.24
N THR A 120 1.71 4.70 14.14
CA THR A 120 1.70 5.76 13.13
C THR A 120 2.65 5.39 12.02
N VAL A 121 2.18 5.45 10.78
CA VAL A 121 3.00 5.36 9.56
C VAL A 121 2.91 6.69 8.82
N PHE A 122 4.04 7.13 8.27
CA PHE A 122 4.12 8.29 7.40
C PHE A 122 4.28 7.81 5.97
N THR A 123 3.49 8.36 5.05
CA THR A 123 3.55 8.05 3.62
C THR A 123 3.83 9.31 2.84
N TYR A 124 4.57 9.20 1.75
CA TYR A 124 4.97 10.33 0.94
C TYR A 124 4.71 10.06 -0.53
N HIS A 125 4.41 11.13 -1.26
CA HIS A 125 4.18 11.09 -2.70
C HIS A 125 4.92 12.24 -3.37
N ALA A 126 5.83 11.93 -4.28
CA ALA A 126 6.50 12.90 -5.14
C ALA A 126 6.03 12.69 -6.58
N ARG A 127 5.49 13.75 -7.19
CA ARG A 127 5.09 13.74 -8.59
C ARG A 127 6.28 14.16 -9.45
N LEU A 128 6.81 13.23 -10.23
CA LEU A 128 7.80 13.51 -11.27
C LEU A 128 7.04 13.88 -12.54
N ASP A 129 7.25 15.10 -13.03
CA ASP A 129 6.62 15.62 -14.23
C ASP A 129 7.67 16.01 -15.28
N GLY A 130 7.23 16.25 -16.51
CA GLY A 130 8.12 16.66 -17.60
C GLY A 130 9.06 15.56 -18.06
N LEU A 131 8.70 14.30 -17.82
CA LEU A 131 9.45 13.16 -18.34
C LEU A 131 9.39 13.15 -19.88
N HIS A 132 10.39 12.52 -20.47
CA HIS A 132 10.45 12.22 -21.88
C HIS A 132 10.14 10.74 -22.09
N ASP A 133 9.40 10.45 -23.15
CA ASP A 133 9.18 9.11 -23.63
C ASP A 133 10.49 8.44 -24.03
N ASP A 134 10.51 7.11 -23.99
CA ASP A 134 11.67 6.27 -24.34
C ASP A 134 13.00 6.70 -23.66
N THR A 135 12.90 7.29 -22.47
CA THR A 135 14.05 7.83 -21.74
C THR A 135 14.24 7.07 -20.43
N ALA A 136 15.46 6.56 -20.21
CA ALA A 136 15.82 5.94 -18.95
C ALA A 136 16.10 7.01 -17.86
N TYR A 137 15.50 6.80 -16.69
CA TYR A 137 15.71 7.60 -15.50
C TYR A 137 16.17 6.72 -14.35
N SER A 138 17.12 7.21 -13.55
CA SER A 138 17.37 6.68 -12.21
C SER A 138 16.82 7.66 -11.18
N TYR A 139 16.41 7.12 -10.03
CA TYR A 139 15.86 7.93 -8.95
C TYR A 139 16.42 7.47 -7.61
N GLN A 140 16.54 8.42 -6.69
CA GLN A 140 16.85 8.17 -5.29
C GLN A 140 15.77 8.80 -4.42
N VAL A 141 15.14 7.99 -3.57
CA VAL A 141 14.24 8.46 -2.52
C VAL A 141 15.06 8.68 -1.25
N THR A 142 14.93 9.85 -0.60
CA THR A 142 15.67 10.11 0.63
C THR A 142 15.03 11.21 1.49
N ALA A 143 15.53 11.32 2.71
CA ALA A 143 15.22 12.34 3.70
C ALA A 143 16.50 12.72 4.46
N ASP A 144 16.51 13.83 5.18
CA ASP A 144 17.71 14.24 5.93
C ASP A 144 17.99 13.33 7.13
N ASN A 145 16.96 12.67 7.65
CA ASN A 145 17.02 11.64 8.70
C ASN A 145 16.80 10.21 8.15
N ASP A 146 17.19 9.98 6.90
CA ASP A 146 17.31 8.66 6.28
C ASP A 146 18.57 7.95 6.78
N ALA A 147 18.41 6.92 7.62
CA ALA A 147 19.52 6.19 8.21
C ALA A 147 20.26 5.27 7.22
N ARG A 148 19.69 5.03 6.02
CA ARG A 148 20.28 4.21 4.96
C ARG A 148 20.72 5.02 3.76
N LYS A 149 20.78 6.35 3.87
CA LYS A 149 21.23 7.22 2.77
C LYS A 149 22.60 6.85 2.19
N ALA A 150 23.49 6.28 3.01
CA ALA A 150 24.83 5.83 2.61
C ALA A 150 24.87 4.41 2.01
N ASP A 151 23.79 3.65 2.14
CA ASP A 151 23.66 2.26 1.70
C ASP A 151 22.36 2.12 0.90
N PRO A 152 22.30 2.70 -0.33
CA PRO A 152 21.09 2.69 -1.13
C PRO A 152 20.75 1.27 -1.56
N PHE A 153 19.44 0.95 -1.52
CA PHE A 153 18.94 -0.31 -2.05
C PHE A 153 19.36 -0.48 -3.52
N THR A 154 19.91 -1.65 -3.85
CA THR A 154 20.21 -2.07 -5.22
C THR A 154 19.20 -3.14 -5.62
N ALA A 155 18.44 -2.89 -6.69
CA ALA A 155 17.39 -3.78 -7.22
C ALA A 155 17.97 -4.95 -8.02
#